data_AF-A0A7K4TS05-F1
#
_entry.id   AF-A0A7K4TS05-F1
#
_cell.length_a   1.000
_cell.length_b   1.000
_cell.length_c   1.000
_cell.angle_alpha   90.00
_cell.angle_beta   90.00
_cell.angle_gamma   90.00
#
_symmetry.space_group_name_H-M   'P 1'
#
loop_
_entity.id
_entity.type
_entity.pdbx_description
1 polymer ?
#
loop_
_entity_poly.entity_id
_entity_poly.type
_entity_poly.pdbx_seq_one_letter_code
_entity_poly.pdbx_strand_id
1 'polypeptide(L)'
;MVLKVFFPSCCSSADSGILIGRWISEQNSAVILAVVHFPFIPVQVKQYLGEVQRVTKVSVSVLGSWSNSKQEKEESLSEFLEDLGTIFCHEPWIQISKEGDSKFWSCSTLQKHSKNPQEEEIILVYYDQRKVMLSHLHPPLDTAGQRAEDASKLSAIFDTVARSQVLFMTDRYDEGPVKLTHWQSDGVEASIIVELLKQASVPACMLLTLLLSLVSGICRSRVLKLWPLSFLWSKLSTCEQLGHRLQHLQVISSNKKAQNHNQLMRKANIFVSLLIDVALGILLMSWLYRKNRIGHLADTLIPVADHVAEELQDLLQWLMGAPAGLKMNRALDQVLGRFFLYHIHLWISYIHLLSPFIEMILWYVGLSACLGLTVALCILSDIIALLTFHIYCFYVYGARLYCLKIYGLSSLWRLFRGKKWNVLRQRVDSCSYDLDQLFIGTLLFTILLFLLPTTALYYLVFTLLRLLVVIVQGLIHLLVDLIDSLPLYSLILRLCRSYRLAAGVKFRVLEQQDGKPLRLLMQINPLSYGAVVQTYRLPTYSCYPRDSWASLCKKLFLGELIYPWKHKGDKQN
;
A
#
# COMPACT_ATOMS: atom_id res chain seq x y z
N MET A 1 -3.80 24.14 -40.42
CA MET A 1 -3.74 23.00 -39.48
C MET A 1 -2.62 23.27 -38.50
N VAL A 2 -2.73 22.85 -37.24
CA VAL A 2 -1.68 23.11 -36.23
C VAL A 2 -0.68 21.96 -36.22
N LEU A 3 0.60 22.26 -36.45
CA LEU A 3 1.69 21.30 -36.37
C LEU A 3 2.35 21.38 -35.00
N LYS A 4 2.44 20.25 -34.28
CA LYS A 4 3.11 20.20 -32.97
C LYS A 4 4.48 19.52 -33.08
N VAL A 5 5.54 20.26 -32.77
CA VAL A 5 6.92 19.74 -32.81
C VAL A 5 7.45 19.61 -31.39
N PHE A 6 7.64 18.38 -30.92
CA PHE A 6 8.25 18.09 -29.63
C PHE A 6 9.77 17.99 -29.79
N PHE A 7 10.50 18.99 -29.28
CA PHE A 7 11.95 19.07 -29.37
C PHE A 7 12.61 18.84 -28.00
N PRO A 8 13.59 17.93 -27.89
CA PRO A 8 14.28 17.63 -26.65
C PRO A 8 15.26 18.75 -26.29
N SER A 9 15.18 19.27 -25.06
CA SER A 9 15.99 20.42 -24.63
C SER A 9 17.49 20.14 -24.62
N CYS A 10 17.93 18.89 -24.52
CA CYS A 10 19.35 18.52 -24.57
C CYS A 10 19.97 18.69 -25.97
N CYS A 11 19.17 18.64 -27.03
CA CYS A 11 19.65 18.82 -28.39
C CYS A 11 19.87 20.31 -28.74
N SER A 12 19.65 21.23 -27.81
CA SER A 12 19.90 22.66 -28.00
C SER A 12 21.38 23.00 -28.24
N SER A 13 22.28 22.16 -27.73
CA SER A 13 23.73 22.31 -27.87
C SER A 13 24.31 21.47 -29.01
N ALA A 14 23.46 20.80 -29.80
CA ALA A 14 23.88 19.96 -30.91
C ALA A 14 24.51 20.79 -32.04
N ASP A 15 25.51 20.21 -32.70
CA ASP A 15 26.02 20.73 -33.96
C ASP A 15 25.00 20.50 -35.09
N SER A 16 25.10 21.33 -36.14
CA SER A 16 24.20 21.30 -37.30
C SER A 16 24.14 19.91 -37.94
N GLY A 17 22.96 19.51 -38.40
CA GLY A 17 22.74 18.21 -39.05
C GLY A 17 21.27 17.86 -39.19
N ILE A 18 20.89 16.60 -38.98
CA ILE A 18 19.52 16.09 -39.24
C ILE A 18 18.78 15.67 -37.98
N LEU A 19 17.46 15.89 -37.99
CA LEU A 19 16.54 15.55 -36.91
C LEU A 19 16.03 14.12 -37.09
N ILE A 20 16.29 13.27 -36.09
CA ILE A 20 15.74 11.91 -36.02
C ILE A 20 14.55 11.91 -35.06
N GLY A 21 13.44 11.30 -35.47
CA GLY A 21 12.26 11.21 -34.62
C GLY A 21 11.17 10.29 -35.17
N ARG A 22 9.96 10.43 -34.62
CA ARG A 22 8.76 9.75 -35.11
C ARG A 22 7.70 10.77 -35.52
N TRP A 23 7.13 10.58 -36.70
CA TRP A 23 5.92 11.27 -37.13
C TRP A 23 4.67 10.52 -36.65
N ILE A 24 3.76 11.23 -35.98
CA ILE A 24 2.46 10.69 -35.52
C ILE A 24 1.36 11.36 -36.34
N SER A 25 0.94 10.70 -37.42
CA SER A 25 -0.05 11.21 -38.38
C SER A 25 -1.40 11.51 -37.73
N GLU A 26 -1.85 10.65 -36.80
CA GLU A 26 -3.11 10.80 -36.07
C GLU A 26 -3.24 12.13 -35.29
N GLN A 27 -2.11 12.77 -34.97
CA GLN A 27 -2.04 13.95 -34.11
C GLN A 27 -1.39 15.16 -34.78
N ASN A 28 -0.99 15.04 -36.05
CA ASN A 28 -0.13 16.01 -36.73
C ASN A 28 1.04 16.47 -35.84
N SER A 29 1.73 15.49 -35.24
CA SER A 29 2.76 15.72 -34.22
C SER A 29 4.07 15.04 -34.58
N ALA A 30 5.16 15.79 -34.51
CA ALA A 30 6.52 15.32 -34.71
C ALA A 30 7.23 15.18 -33.35
N VAL A 31 7.70 13.99 -33.01
CA VAL A 31 8.47 13.75 -31.78
C VAL A 31 9.93 13.54 -32.15
N ILE A 32 10.77 14.55 -31.90
CA ILE A 32 12.20 14.51 -32.20
C ILE A 32 12.92 13.80 -31.04
N LEU A 33 13.74 12.81 -31.36
CA LEU A 33 14.44 11.97 -30.38
C LEU A 33 15.94 12.29 -30.30
N ALA A 34 16.58 12.62 -31.41
CA ALA A 34 18.02 12.91 -31.44
C ALA A 34 18.38 13.79 -32.63
N VAL A 35 19.56 14.41 -32.57
CA VAL A 35 20.16 15.15 -33.69
C VAL A 35 21.42 14.42 -34.12
N VAL A 36 21.54 14.10 -35.41
CA VAL A 36 22.78 13.58 -36.01
C VAL A 36 23.60 14.77 -36.49
N HIS A 37 24.90 14.76 -36.21
CA HIS A 37 25.81 15.82 -36.64
C HIS A 37 26.59 15.44 -37.89
N PHE A 38 27.01 16.47 -38.64
CA PHE A 38 28.02 16.30 -39.67
C PHE A 38 29.40 15.96 -39.08
N PRO A 39 30.22 15.19 -39.82
CA PRO A 39 29.93 14.53 -41.09
C PRO A 39 29.22 13.18 -40.91
N PHE A 40 28.24 12.87 -41.77
CA PHE A 40 27.58 11.57 -41.81
C PHE A 40 27.30 11.14 -43.27
N ILE A 41 27.22 9.83 -43.51
CA ILE A 41 26.86 9.28 -44.82
C ILE A 41 25.36 8.92 -44.81
N PRO A 42 24.52 9.44 -45.73
CA PRO A 42 23.07 9.18 -45.72
C PRO A 42 22.69 7.70 -45.71
N VAL A 43 23.46 6.85 -46.39
CA VAL A 43 23.25 5.39 -46.42
C VAL A 43 23.46 4.76 -45.03
N GLN A 44 24.47 5.20 -44.29
CA GLN A 44 24.74 4.71 -42.92
C GLN A 44 23.62 5.13 -41.96
N VAL A 45 23.09 6.35 -42.11
CA VAL A 45 21.94 6.81 -41.32
C VAL A 45 20.71 5.95 -41.60
N LYS A 46 20.41 5.64 -42.87
CA LYS A 46 19.27 4.75 -43.22
C LYS A 46 19.43 3.35 -42.63
N GLN A 47 20.64 2.78 -42.67
CA GLN A 47 20.93 1.48 -42.08
C GLN A 47 20.76 1.50 -40.55
N TYR A 48 21.31 2.51 -39.89
CA TYR A 48 21.19 2.69 -38.44
C TYR A 48 19.73 2.85 -38.00
N LEU A 49 18.95 3.67 -38.70
CA LEU A 49 17.51 3.82 -38.42
C LEU A 49 16.74 2.51 -38.61
N GLY A 50 17.08 1.72 -39.63
CA GLY A 50 16.49 0.40 -39.84
C GLY A 50 16.78 -0.58 -38.69
N GLU A 51 18.00 -0.56 -38.15
CA GLU A 51 18.37 -1.37 -36.98
C GLU A 51 17.62 -0.92 -35.73
N VAL A 52 17.57 0.39 -35.47
CA VAL A 52 16.84 0.98 -34.34
C VAL A 52 15.35 0.63 -34.43
N GLN A 53 14.74 0.72 -35.62
CA GLN A 53 13.35 0.34 -35.83
C GLN A 53 13.12 -1.15 -35.56
N ARG A 54 14.05 -2.02 -35.95
CA ARG A 54 13.97 -3.47 -35.67
C ARG A 54 14.01 -3.77 -34.17
N VAL A 55 14.84 -3.06 -33.41
CA VAL A 55 15.01 -3.27 -31.97
C VAL A 55 13.87 -2.64 -31.16
N THR A 56 13.54 -1.38 -31.44
CA THR A 56 12.56 -0.61 -30.67
C THR A 56 11.10 -0.88 -31.09
N LYS A 57 10.90 -1.42 -32.30
CA LYS A 57 9.58 -1.54 -32.96
C LYS A 57 8.85 -0.19 -33.12
N VAL A 58 9.58 0.92 -33.02
CA VAL A 58 9.07 2.27 -33.25
C VAL A 58 9.51 2.70 -34.65
N SER A 59 8.58 3.27 -35.43
CA SER A 59 8.88 3.84 -36.74
C SER A 59 9.69 5.14 -36.58
N VAL A 60 11.01 5.04 -36.59
CA VAL A 60 11.91 6.20 -36.49
C VAL A 60 12.36 6.60 -37.90
N SER A 61 12.21 7.88 -38.23
CA SER A 61 12.56 8.47 -39.53
C SER A 61 13.32 9.78 -39.36
N VAL A 62 13.93 10.24 -40.45
CA VAL A 62 14.47 11.59 -40.54
C VAL A 62 13.30 12.55 -40.79
N LEU A 63 13.12 13.51 -39.89
CA LEU A 63 11.98 14.45 -39.91
C LEU A 63 12.35 15.82 -40.48
N GLY A 64 13.64 16.14 -40.54
CA GLY A 64 14.05 17.51 -40.82
C GLY A 64 15.52 17.82 -40.62
N SER A 65 15.84 19.12 -40.65
CA SER A 65 17.20 19.65 -40.48
C SER A 65 17.31 20.56 -39.25
N TRP A 66 18.48 20.51 -38.59
CA TRP A 66 18.87 21.37 -37.47
C TRP A 66 20.07 22.22 -37.88
N SER A 67 19.97 23.54 -37.68
CA SER A 67 21.07 24.48 -37.92
C SER A 67 21.41 25.26 -36.66
N ASN A 68 22.68 25.19 -36.26
CA ASN A 68 23.24 25.94 -35.16
C ASN A 68 24.05 27.13 -35.73
N SER A 69 23.65 28.36 -35.39
CA SER A 69 24.15 29.63 -35.95
C SER A 69 25.60 29.98 -35.58
N LYS A 70 26.41 29.01 -35.16
CA LYS A 70 27.81 29.24 -34.74
C LYS A 70 28.83 29.10 -35.88
N GLN A 71 28.41 28.71 -37.09
CA GLN A 71 29.32 28.47 -38.20
C GLN A 71 29.09 29.48 -39.33
N GLU A 72 30.12 30.27 -39.64
CA GLU A 72 30.21 31.33 -40.67
C GLU A 72 30.02 30.86 -42.14
N LYS A 73 29.46 29.67 -42.39
CA LYS A 73 29.19 29.10 -43.72
C LYS A 73 27.70 28.78 -43.92
N GLU A 74 26.83 29.74 -43.61
CA GLU A 74 25.39 29.50 -43.45
C GLU A 74 24.65 29.15 -44.75
N GLU A 75 24.95 29.78 -45.90
CA GLU A 75 24.17 29.58 -47.13
C GLU A 75 24.38 28.22 -47.79
N SER A 76 25.63 27.75 -47.90
CA SER A 76 25.93 26.45 -48.52
C SER A 76 25.42 25.26 -47.70
N LEU A 77 25.34 25.43 -46.38
CA LEU A 77 24.90 24.38 -45.46
C LEU A 77 23.37 24.33 -45.40
N SER A 78 22.68 25.47 -45.52
CA SER A 78 21.22 25.50 -45.65
C SER A 78 20.74 24.88 -46.95
N GLU A 79 21.35 25.20 -48.10
CA GLU A 79 21.01 24.58 -49.39
C GLU A 79 21.25 23.07 -49.35
N PHE A 80 22.39 22.62 -48.80
CA PHE A 80 22.67 21.21 -48.64
C PHE A 80 21.66 20.50 -47.72
N LEU A 81 21.24 21.15 -46.62
CA LEU A 81 20.23 20.62 -45.71
C LEU A 81 18.83 20.55 -46.36
N GLU A 82 18.52 21.43 -47.31
CA GLU A 82 17.31 21.36 -48.14
C GLU A 82 17.39 20.20 -49.16
N ASP A 83 18.55 20.00 -49.79
CA ASP A 83 18.80 18.89 -50.69
C ASP A 83 18.67 17.53 -50.00
N LEU A 84 19.02 17.42 -48.72
CA LEU A 84 18.79 16.20 -47.93
C LEU A 84 17.30 15.82 -47.84
N GLY A 85 16.39 16.80 -47.93
CA GLY A 85 14.95 16.57 -48.03
C GLY A 85 14.53 15.80 -49.29
N THR A 86 15.35 15.79 -50.35
CA THR A 86 15.17 14.91 -51.53
C THR A 86 15.61 13.47 -51.27
N ILE A 87 16.57 13.25 -50.36
CA ILE A 87 17.18 11.94 -50.09
C ILE A 87 16.36 11.13 -49.08
N PHE A 88 15.77 11.81 -48.10
CA PHE A 88 15.03 11.17 -47.00
C PHE A 88 13.50 11.21 -47.14
N CYS A 89 12.97 11.83 -48.21
CA CYS A 89 11.55 11.86 -48.60
C CYS A 89 10.55 11.82 -47.42
N HIS A 90 10.53 12.89 -46.62
CA HIS A 90 9.56 13.06 -45.53
C HIS A 90 8.78 14.36 -45.73
N GLU A 91 7.45 14.28 -45.69
CA GLU A 91 6.55 15.44 -45.76
C GLU A 91 5.68 15.49 -44.50
N PRO A 92 5.59 16.63 -43.79
CA PRO A 92 6.34 17.88 -43.98
C PRO A 92 7.82 17.75 -43.55
N TRP A 93 8.72 18.54 -44.18
CA TRP A 93 10.12 18.65 -43.77
C TRP A 93 10.27 19.79 -42.75
N ILE A 94 10.77 19.48 -41.56
CA ILE A 94 10.84 20.43 -40.45
C ILE A 94 12.25 21.05 -40.40
N GLN A 95 12.35 22.35 -40.54
CA GLN A 95 13.62 23.07 -40.41
C GLN A 95 13.62 23.85 -39.10
N ILE A 96 14.56 23.52 -38.22
CA ILE A 96 14.73 24.21 -36.93
C ILE A 96 16.10 24.88 -36.94
N SER A 97 16.10 26.19 -36.75
CA SER A 97 17.30 27.02 -36.73
C SER A 97 17.39 27.80 -35.42
N LYS A 98 18.61 27.99 -34.92
CA LYS A 98 18.84 28.79 -33.72
C LYS A 98 18.80 30.29 -34.06
N GLU A 99 17.96 31.07 -33.38
CA GLU A 99 17.90 32.54 -33.56
C GLU A 99 19.09 33.19 -32.81
N GLY A 100 20.25 33.29 -33.45
CA GLY A 100 21.44 33.98 -32.94
C GLY A 100 21.88 33.55 -31.53
N ASP A 101 22.21 34.52 -30.67
CA ASP A 101 22.58 34.31 -29.25
C ASP A 101 21.37 34.09 -28.33
N SER A 102 20.14 34.07 -28.88
CA SER A 102 18.95 33.83 -28.06
C SER A 102 18.90 32.37 -27.57
N LYS A 103 18.18 32.15 -26.46
CA LYS A 103 17.88 30.80 -25.95
C LYS A 103 16.83 30.08 -26.79
N PHE A 104 16.35 30.68 -27.89
CA PHE A 104 15.16 30.26 -28.61
C PHE A 104 15.44 29.95 -30.08
N TRP A 105 14.50 29.24 -30.72
CA TRP A 105 14.67 28.67 -32.05
C TRP A 105 13.52 29.09 -32.96
N SER A 106 13.84 29.32 -34.22
CA SER A 106 12.88 29.46 -35.32
C SER A 106 12.58 28.07 -35.88
N CYS A 107 11.31 27.80 -36.17
CA CYS A 107 10.85 26.56 -36.78
C CYS A 107 10.05 26.92 -38.02
N SER A 108 10.44 26.39 -39.17
CA SER A 108 9.73 26.52 -40.44
C SER A 108 9.47 25.14 -41.03
N THR A 109 8.42 25.02 -41.82
CA THR A 109 8.06 23.79 -42.54
C THR A 109 8.21 24.01 -44.03
N LEU A 110 8.94 23.13 -44.71
CA LEU A 110 9.05 23.14 -46.17
C LEU A 110 8.05 22.12 -46.75
N GLN A 111 7.04 22.61 -47.48
CA GLN A 111 6.12 21.77 -48.28
C GLN A 111 6.47 21.91 -49.76
N LYS A 112 6.78 20.79 -50.43
CA LYS A 112 7.18 20.80 -51.86
C LYS A 112 6.02 21.05 -52.84
N HIS A 113 4.76 20.97 -52.41
CA HIS A 113 3.61 21.10 -53.32
C HIS A 113 2.35 21.76 -52.70
N SER A 114 2.43 23.05 -52.33
CA SER A 114 1.23 23.87 -52.10
C SER A 114 1.34 25.23 -52.77
N LYS A 115 0.41 25.55 -53.68
CA LYS A 115 0.25 26.86 -54.32
C LYS A 115 -0.42 27.91 -53.42
N ASN A 116 -0.72 27.58 -52.15
CA ASN A 116 -1.21 28.50 -51.15
C ASN A 116 -0.40 28.33 -49.85
N PRO A 117 0.35 29.33 -49.39
CA PRO A 117 0.91 29.32 -48.05
C PRO A 117 -0.25 29.61 -47.08
N GLN A 118 -1.08 28.61 -46.76
CA GLN A 118 -1.79 28.68 -45.50
C GLN A 118 -0.70 28.58 -44.43
N GLU A 119 -0.47 29.65 -43.69
CA GLU A 119 0.42 29.67 -42.53
C GLU A 119 0.01 28.52 -41.61
N GLU A 120 0.72 27.40 -41.67
CA GLU A 120 0.53 26.32 -40.70
C GLU A 120 1.00 26.87 -39.36
N GLU A 121 0.08 26.96 -38.40
CA GLU A 121 0.43 27.37 -37.04
C GLU A 121 1.32 26.28 -36.41
N ILE A 122 2.60 26.59 -36.28
CA ILE A 122 3.58 25.68 -35.66
C ILE A 122 3.63 25.95 -34.16
N ILE A 123 3.45 24.89 -33.37
CA ILE A 123 3.66 24.90 -31.92
C ILE A 123 4.94 24.12 -31.62
N LEU A 124 5.95 24.83 -31.11
CA LEU A 124 7.22 24.24 -30.70
C LEU A 124 7.17 23.92 -29.20
N VAL A 125 7.21 22.63 -28.88
CA VAL A 125 7.12 22.10 -27.51
C VAL A 125 8.48 21.59 -27.06
N TYR A 126 9.08 22.28 -26.10
CA TYR A 126 10.33 21.89 -25.47
C TYR A 126 10.04 20.84 -24.39
N TYR A 127 10.75 19.71 -24.41
CA TYR A 127 10.60 18.70 -23.35
C TYR A 127 11.96 18.19 -22.83
N ASP A 128 11.96 17.79 -21.56
CA ASP A 128 13.10 17.16 -20.91
C ASP A 128 13.07 15.65 -21.21
N GLN A 129 13.96 15.21 -22.10
CA GLN A 129 14.00 13.85 -22.63
C GLN A 129 14.15 12.80 -21.53
N ARG A 130 15.01 13.04 -20.53
CA ARG A 130 15.22 12.12 -19.41
C ARG A 130 13.95 11.95 -18.59
N LYS A 131 13.27 13.06 -18.29
CA LYS A 131 12.06 13.04 -17.47
C LYS A 131 10.92 12.31 -18.17
N VAL A 132 10.70 12.56 -19.47
CA VAL A 132 9.66 11.89 -20.25
C VAL A 132 9.96 10.41 -20.41
N MET A 133 11.20 10.03 -20.75
CA MET A 133 11.62 8.63 -20.89
C MET A 133 11.37 7.81 -19.61
N LEU A 134 11.67 8.37 -18.44
CA LEU A 134 11.56 7.68 -17.15
C LEU A 134 10.18 7.77 -16.50
N SER A 135 9.27 8.55 -17.08
CA SER A 135 7.95 8.80 -16.51
C SER A 135 6.93 7.76 -16.93
N HIS A 136 6.10 7.33 -15.99
CA HIS A 136 4.94 6.51 -16.26
C HIS A 136 3.68 7.36 -16.17
N LEU A 137 2.98 7.51 -17.30
CA LEU A 137 1.72 8.24 -17.38
C LEU A 137 0.58 7.35 -16.86
N HIS A 138 -0.07 7.79 -15.79
CA HIS A 138 -1.21 7.10 -15.21
C HIS A 138 -2.49 7.49 -15.95
N PRO A 139 -3.43 6.53 -16.17
CA PRO A 139 -4.72 6.88 -16.70
C PRO A 139 -5.44 7.83 -15.73
N PRO A 140 -6.22 8.81 -16.23
CA PRO A 140 -7.01 9.68 -15.37
C PRO A 140 -8.00 8.84 -14.55
N LEU A 141 -8.04 9.04 -13.22
CA LEU A 141 -8.90 8.26 -12.31
C LEU A 141 -10.39 8.48 -12.56
N ASP A 142 -10.78 9.65 -13.06
CA ASP A 142 -12.17 10.00 -13.41
C ASP A 142 -12.15 10.95 -14.61
N THR A 143 -12.50 10.51 -15.81
CA THR A 143 -13.12 11.37 -16.84
C THR A 143 -13.53 10.60 -18.10
N ALA A 144 -14.78 10.79 -18.51
CA ALA A 144 -15.31 10.35 -19.81
C ALA A 144 -14.87 11.30 -20.94
N GLY A 145 -14.63 10.74 -22.13
CA GLY A 145 -14.56 11.44 -23.42
C GLY A 145 -13.24 12.16 -23.72
N GLN A 146 -13.26 13.50 -23.70
CA GLN A 146 -12.26 14.35 -24.35
C GLN A 146 -10.87 14.34 -23.66
N ARG A 147 -10.84 14.25 -22.33
CA ARG A 147 -9.58 14.08 -21.58
C ARG A 147 -8.96 12.70 -21.79
N ALA A 148 -9.74 11.68 -22.15
CA ALA A 148 -9.22 10.35 -22.44
C ALA A 148 -8.55 10.30 -23.82
N GLU A 149 -9.09 11.00 -24.82
CA GLU A 149 -8.43 11.20 -26.12
C GLU A 149 -7.15 12.02 -25.99
N ASP A 150 -7.14 13.12 -25.23
CA ASP A 150 -5.90 13.88 -25.06
C ASP A 150 -4.86 13.12 -24.22
N ALA A 151 -5.30 12.26 -23.29
CA ALA A 151 -4.42 11.33 -22.60
C ALA A 151 -3.86 10.24 -23.51
N SER A 152 -4.65 9.72 -24.47
CA SER A 152 -4.15 8.78 -25.48
C SER A 152 -3.16 9.44 -26.43
N LYS A 153 -3.36 10.74 -26.73
CA LYS A 153 -2.42 11.51 -27.53
C LYS A 153 -1.06 11.65 -26.86
N LEU A 154 -1.06 12.09 -25.60
CA LEU A 154 0.16 12.21 -24.79
C LEU A 154 0.80 10.85 -24.50
N SER A 155 0.02 9.79 -24.29
CA SER A 155 0.58 8.46 -24.02
C SER A 155 1.39 7.94 -25.20
N ALA A 156 0.98 8.22 -26.45
CA ALA A 156 1.75 7.86 -27.64
C ALA A 156 3.12 8.56 -27.70
N ILE A 157 3.20 9.82 -27.26
CA ILE A 157 4.47 10.57 -27.18
C ILE A 157 5.38 9.96 -26.12
N PHE A 158 4.84 9.72 -24.92
CA PHE A 158 5.61 9.10 -23.83
C PHE A 158 6.08 7.68 -24.20
N ASP A 159 5.21 6.88 -24.81
CA ASP A 159 5.53 5.52 -25.29
C ASP A 159 6.61 5.54 -26.38
N THR A 160 6.56 6.51 -27.29
CA THR A 160 7.60 6.72 -28.32
C THR A 160 8.95 7.01 -27.67
N VAL A 161 9.03 7.98 -26.76
CA VAL A 161 10.28 8.34 -26.08
C VAL A 161 10.76 7.18 -25.18
N ALA A 162 9.87 6.49 -24.46
CA ALA A 162 10.24 5.39 -23.57
C ALA A 162 10.76 4.16 -24.33
N ARG A 163 10.17 3.79 -25.47
CA ARG A 163 10.64 2.65 -26.29
C ARG A 163 11.92 2.94 -27.03
N SER A 164 12.18 4.21 -27.34
CA SER A 164 13.43 4.67 -27.94
C SER A 164 14.59 4.78 -26.95
N GLN A 165 14.46 4.25 -25.73
CA GLN A 165 15.53 4.23 -24.71
C GLN A 165 16.87 3.68 -25.23
N VAL A 166 16.86 2.76 -26.19
CA VAL A 166 18.08 2.19 -26.79
C VAL A 166 18.93 3.26 -27.48
N LEU A 167 18.30 4.30 -28.06
CA LEU A 167 19.00 5.44 -28.65
C LEU A 167 19.69 6.32 -27.60
N PHE A 168 19.27 6.24 -26.33
CA PHE A 168 19.71 7.14 -25.27
C PHE A 168 20.69 6.49 -24.28
N MET A 169 20.87 5.17 -24.39
CA MET A 169 21.74 4.39 -23.51
C MET A 169 23.10 4.07 -24.16
N THR A 170 23.38 4.63 -25.33
CA THR A 170 24.71 4.57 -25.95
C THR A 170 25.69 5.40 -25.12
N ASP A 171 26.83 4.83 -24.73
CA ASP A 171 27.77 5.50 -23.84
C ASP A 171 28.34 6.75 -24.53
N ARG A 172 28.74 7.77 -23.76
CA ARG A 172 29.40 8.97 -24.29
C ARG A 172 30.67 8.62 -25.08
N TYR A 173 31.29 7.48 -24.75
CA TYR A 173 32.54 6.98 -25.35
C TYR A 173 32.31 5.95 -26.46
N ASP A 174 31.07 5.51 -26.70
CA ASP A 174 30.77 4.63 -27.82
C ASP A 174 30.73 5.48 -29.11
N GLU A 175 31.83 5.49 -29.86
CA GLU A 175 31.84 6.02 -31.23
C GLU A 175 31.06 5.08 -32.14
N GLY A 176 29.74 5.20 -32.11
CA GLY A 176 28.86 4.53 -33.06
C GLY A 176 29.12 5.00 -34.51
N PRO A 177 28.48 4.35 -35.50
CA PRO A 177 28.65 4.70 -36.92
C PRO A 177 28.20 6.13 -37.27
N VAL A 178 27.46 6.79 -36.37
CA VAL A 178 26.88 8.11 -36.56
C VAL A 178 27.01 8.92 -35.27
N LYS A 179 27.47 10.18 -35.37
CA LYS A 179 27.54 11.11 -34.23
C LYS A 179 26.16 11.65 -33.88
N LEU A 180 25.68 11.38 -32.67
CA LEU A 180 24.34 11.73 -32.20
C LEU A 180 24.40 12.58 -30.92
N THR A 181 23.68 13.70 -30.87
CA THR A 181 23.38 14.40 -29.62
C THR A 181 22.00 13.99 -29.15
N HIS A 182 21.96 13.40 -27.97
CA HIS A 182 20.77 13.02 -27.21
C HIS A 182 21.12 13.07 -25.72
N TRP A 183 20.14 12.86 -24.84
CA TRP A 183 20.43 12.75 -23.40
C TRP A 183 21.31 11.53 -23.11
N GLN A 184 22.56 11.75 -22.71
CA GLN A 184 23.51 10.70 -22.32
C GLN A 184 23.48 10.48 -20.80
N SER A 185 23.59 9.22 -20.37
CA SER A 185 23.83 8.91 -18.95
C SER A 185 25.31 9.10 -18.61
N ASP A 186 25.61 9.76 -17.48
CA ASP A 186 26.97 9.85 -16.94
C ASP A 186 27.47 8.47 -16.49
N GLY A 187 28.03 7.68 -17.42
CA GLY A 187 29.05 6.65 -17.17
C GLY A 187 28.70 5.38 -16.36
N VAL A 188 29.35 4.30 -16.79
CA VAL A 188 29.27 2.90 -16.34
C VAL A 188 29.99 2.64 -14.98
N GLU A 189 30.50 3.65 -14.27
CA GLU A 189 31.29 3.42 -13.04
C GLU A 189 30.46 2.81 -11.89
N ALA A 190 29.16 3.09 -11.82
CA ALA A 190 28.24 2.38 -10.93
C ALA A 190 27.83 0.98 -11.46
N SER A 191 28.14 0.66 -12.71
CA SER A 191 27.60 -0.50 -13.44
C SER A 191 28.32 -1.81 -13.15
N ILE A 192 29.62 -1.83 -12.83
CA ILE A 192 30.29 -3.10 -12.53
C ILE A 192 29.72 -3.69 -11.24
N ILE A 193 29.60 -2.89 -10.18
CA ILE A 193 29.01 -3.32 -8.91
C ILE A 193 27.54 -3.69 -9.10
N VAL A 194 26.76 -2.89 -9.84
CA VAL A 194 25.34 -3.17 -10.09
C VAL A 194 25.15 -4.43 -10.95
N GLU A 195 25.99 -4.65 -11.96
CA GLU A 195 25.92 -5.83 -12.82
C GLU A 195 26.39 -7.09 -12.09
N LEU A 196 27.43 -7.00 -11.25
CA LEU A 196 27.84 -8.08 -10.34
C LEU A 196 26.73 -8.40 -9.33
N LEU A 197 26.10 -7.38 -8.73
CA LEU A 197 24.97 -7.56 -7.81
C LEU A 197 23.78 -8.22 -8.53
N LYS A 198 23.51 -7.83 -9.77
CA LYS A 198 22.47 -8.40 -10.62
C LYS A 198 22.76 -9.87 -10.95
N GLN A 199 24.01 -10.19 -11.32
CA GLN A 199 24.44 -11.57 -11.56
C GLN A 199 24.34 -12.44 -10.30
N ALA A 200 24.72 -11.91 -9.13
CA ALA A 200 24.62 -12.60 -7.84
C ALA A 200 23.18 -12.70 -7.31
N SER A 201 22.31 -11.75 -7.66
CA SER A 201 20.92 -11.70 -7.16
C SER A 201 20.08 -12.87 -7.64
N VAL A 202 20.31 -13.37 -8.85
CA VAL A 202 19.53 -14.48 -9.44
C VAL A 202 19.74 -15.80 -8.68
N PRO A 203 20.98 -16.30 -8.49
CA PRO A 203 21.19 -17.52 -7.70
C PRO A 203 20.81 -17.34 -6.23
N ALA A 204 21.04 -16.15 -5.64
CA ALA A 204 20.61 -15.85 -4.28
C ALA A 204 19.08 -15.92 -4.13
N CYS A 205 18.32 -15.34 -5.06
CA CYS A 205 16.86 -15.39 -5.08
C CYS A 205 16.34 -16.82 -5.30
N MET A 206 17.00 -17.63 -6.12
CA MET A 206 16.65 -19.04 -6.32
C MET A 206 16.83 -19.85 -5.02
N LEU A 207 17.98 -19.70 -4.35
CA LEU A 207 18.26 -20.38 -3.08
C LEU A 207 17.31 -19.91 -1.97
N LEU A 208 17.06 -18.60 -1.88
CA LEU A 208 16.10 -18.05 -0.93
C LEU A 208 14.68 -18.55 -1.20
N THR A 209 14.26 -18.63 -2.46
CA THR A 209 12.95 -19.19 -2.84
C THR A 209 12.84 -20.65 -2.44
N LEU A 210 13.90 -21.44 -2.62
CA LEU A 210 13.94 -22.84 -2.19
C LEU A 210 13.74 -22.95 -0.68
N LEU A 211 14.51 -22.20 0.12
CA LEU A 211 14.40 -22.16 1.58
C LEU A 211 13.01 -21.71 2.04
N LEU A 212 12.47 -20.63 1.47
CA LEU A 212 11.13 -20.13 1.81
C LEU A 212 10.03 -21.12 1.42
N SER A 213 10.22 -21.90 0.35
CA SER A 213 9.28 -22.93 -0.06
C SER A 213 9.29 -24.13 0.90
N LEU A 214 10.45 -24.52 1.41
CA LEU A 214 10.60 -25.54 2.46
C LEU A 214 9.91 -25.08 3.76
N VAL A 215 10.20 -23.87 4.23
CA VAL A 215 9.57 -23.29 5.42
C VAL A 215 8.05 -23.21 5.24
N SER A 216 7.58 -22.74 4.09
CA SER A 216 6.14 -22.71 3.80
C SER A 216 5.51 -24.09 3.72
N GLY A 217 6.25 -25.10 3.26
CA GLY A 217 5.83 -26.50 3.24
C GLY A 217 5.66 -27.05 4.66
N ILE A 218 6.61 -26.74 5.55
CA ILE A 218 6.55 -27.10 6.98
C ILE A 218 5.37 -26.40 7.66
N CYS A 219 5.19 -25.09 7.45
CA CYS A 219 4.06 -24.33 8.01
C CYS A 219 2.70 -24.83 7.50
N ARG A 220 2.63 -25.42 6.30
CA ARG A 220 1.42 -26.01 5.72
C ARG A 220 1.29 -27.51 5.99
N SER A 221 2.21 -28.10 6.74
CA SER A 221 2.22 -29.53 7.04
C SER A 221 0.94 -29.96 7.75
N ARG A 222 0.57 -31.24 7.56
CA ARG A 222 -0.64 -31.81 8.16
C ARG A 222 -0.60 -31.80 9.69
N VAL A 223 0.59 -31.80 10.30
CA VAL A 223 0.80 -31.80 11.75
C VAL A 223 0.29 -30.52 12.40
N LEU A 224 0.56 -29.36 11.80
CA LEU A 224 0.07 -28.06 12.30
C LEU A 224 -1.44 -27.85 12.06
N LYS A 225 -2.06 -28.69 11.24
CA LYS A 225 -3.52 -28.70 11.02
C LYS A 225 -4.28 -29.55 12.04
N LEU A 226 -3.58 -30.37 12.83
CA LEU A 226 -4.21 -31.14 13.90
C LEU A 226 -4.65 -30.22 15.04
N TRP A 227 -5.78 -30.55 15.64
CA TRP A 227 -6.23 -29.91 16.88
C TRP A 227 -5.34 -30.37 18.05
N PRO A 228 -4.90 -29.49 18.97
CA PRO A 228 -5.30 -28.10 19.19
C PRO A 228 -4.44 -27.03 18.48
N LEU A 229 -3.34 -27.42 17.82
CA LEU A 229 -2.38 -26.49 17.22
C LEU A 229 -3.00 -25.61 16.14
N SER A 230 -3.90 -26.15 15.32
CA SER A 230 -4.61 -25.38 14.29
C SER A 230 -5.51 -24.28 14.88
N PHE A 231 -6.08 -24.52 16.06
CA PHE A 231 -6.88 -23.52 16.77
C PHE A 231 -5.98 -22.37 17.28
N LEU A 232 -4.87 -22.71 17.95
CA LEU A 232 -3.91 -21.71 18.44
C LEU A 232 -3.31 -20.89 17.29
N TRP A 233 -2.87 -21.55 16.22
CA TRP A 233 -2.31 -20.90 15.03
C TRP A 233 -3.28 -19.92 14.38
N SER A 234 -4.59 -20.23 14.41
CA SER A 234 -5.62 -19.37 13.83
C SER A 234 -6.00 -18.15 14.68
N LYS A 235 -5.54 -18.13 15.94
CA LYS A 235 -5.91 -17.15 16.97
C LYS A 235 -4.77 -16.22 17.37
N LEU A 236 -3.52 -16.69 17.28
CA LEU A 236 -2.35 -15.86 17.53
C LEU A 236 -2.12 -14.91 16.36
N SER A 237 -2.03 -13.62 16.65
CA SER A 237 -1.78 -12.60 15.65
C SER A 237 -0.37 -12.70 15.06
N THR A 238 0.58 -13.21 15.86
CA THR A 238 1.96 -13.48 15.47
C THR A 238 2.06 -14.49 14.35
N CYS A 239 1.33 -15.60 14.44
CA CYS A 239 1.29 -16.63 13.41
C CYS A 239 0.72 -16.10 12.09
N GLU A 240 -0.30 -15.25 12.15
CA GLU A 240 -0.90 -14.60 10.99
C GLU A 240 0.08 -13.63 10.33
N GLN A 241 0.73 -12.77 11.12
CA GLN A 241 1.72 -11.81 10.61
C GLN A 241 2.96 -12.49 10.03
N LEU A 242 3.47 -13.54 10.69
CA LEU A 242 4.60 -14.32 10.18
C LEU A 242 4.26 -15.02 8.86
N GLY A 243 3.03 -15.54 8.74
CA GLY A 243 2.51 -16.10 7.50
C GLY A 243 2.42 -15.05 6.37
N HIS A 244 1.97 -13.84 6.69
CA HIS A 244 1.91 -12.72 5.73
C HIS A 244 3.31 -12.29 5.28
N ARG A 245 4.26 -12.15 6.21
CA ARG A 245 5.67 -11.84 5.91
C ARG A 245 6.35 -12.92 5.09
N LEU A 246 6.06 -14.19 5.33
CA LEU A 246 6.56 -15.30 4.51
C LEU A 246 6.08 -15.19 3.05
N GLN A 247 4.81 -14.81 2.83
CA GLN A 247 4.29 -14.57 1.49
C GLN A 247 4.95 -13.37 0.81
N HIS A 248 5.18 -12.27 1.54
CA HIS A 248 5.91 -11.11 1.03
C HIS A 248 7.33 -11.48 0.57
N LEU A 249 8.05 -12.25 1.38
CA LEU A 249 9.38 -12.75 1.05
C LEU A 249 9.36 -13.65 -0.20
N GLN A 250 8.36 -14.52 -0.35
CA GLN A 250 8.21 -15.36 -1.56
C GLN A 250 7.93 -14.52 -2.82
N VAL A 251 7.12 -13.46 -2.71
CA VAL A 251 6.84 -12.56 -3.85
C VAL A 251 8.10 -11.81 -4.27
N ILE A 252 8.90 -11.33 -3.32
CA ILE A 252 10.17 -10.65 -3.58
C ILE A 252 11.20 -11.62 -4.18
N SER A 253 11.37 -12.81 -3.59
CA SER A 253 12.37 -13.79 -4.03
C SER A 253 12.02 -14.46 -5.36
N SER A 254 10.77 -14.34 -5.82
CA SER A 254 10.34 -14.98 -7.07
C SER A 254 11.17 -14.53 -8.28
N ASN A 255 11.77 -15.52 -8.97
CA ASN A 255 12.58 -15.32 -10.18
C ASN A 255 11.75 -14.86 -11.42
N LYS A 256 10.44 -14.68 -11.26
CA LYS A 256 9.59 -14.16 -12.34
C LYS A 256 9.80 -12.66 -12.51
N LYS A 257 10.32 -12.26 -13.68
CA LYS A 257 10.44 -10.85 -14.08
C LYS A 257 9.04 -10.20 -14.06
N ALA A 258 8.95 -9.01 -13.48
CA ALA A 258 7.70 -8.24 -13.48
C ALA A 258 7.33 -7.88 -14.93
N GLN A 259 6.13 -8.26 -15.37
CA GLN A 259 5.66 -7.97 -16.73
C GLN A 259 5.14 -6.54 -16.84
N ASN A 260 4.49 -6.04 -15.78
CA ASN A 260 3.84 -4.73 -15.75
C ASN A 260 4.48 -3.80 -14.71
N HIS A 261 4.42 -2.49 -14.98
CA HIS A 261 4.89 -1.46 -14.04
C HIS A 261 4.24 -1.58 -12.65
N ASN A 262 2.93 -1.85 -12.58
CA ASN A 262 2.23 -2.03 -11.31
C ASN A 262 2.76 -3.22 -10.49
N GLN A 263 3.19 -4.32 -11.15
CA GLN A 263 3.80 -5.45 -10.45
C GLN A 263 5.19 -5.10 -9.92
N LEU A 264 5.96 -4.32 -10.69
CA LEU A 264 7.26 -3.81 -10.27
C LEU A 264 7.11 -2.89 -9.05
N MET A 265 6.18 -1.92 -9.11
CA MET A 265 5.87 -1.02 -8.00
C MET A 265 5.39 -1.79 -6.77
N ARG A 266 4.57 -2.84 -6.94
CA ARG A 266 4.15 -3.71 -5.85
C ARG A 266 5.33 -4.44 -5.20
N LYS A 267 6.19 -5.10 -5.99
CA LYS A 267 7.40 -5.77 -5.46
C LYS A 267 8.31 -4.79 -4.73
N ALA A 268 8.51 -3.59 -5.27
CA ALA A 268 9.32 -2.55 -4.65
C ALA A 268 8.71 -1.98 -3.36
N ASN A 269 7.39 -1.75 -3.33
CA ASN A 269 6.67 -1.34 -2.11
C ASN A 269 6.82 -2.40 -1.01
N ILE A 270 6.63 -3.68 -1.32
CA ILE A 270 6.79 -4.78 -0.36
C ILE A 270 8.24 -4.82 0.15
N PHE A 271 9.23 -4.72 -0.74
CA PHE A 271 10.64 -4.74 -0.37
C PHE A 271 11.03 -3.60 0.57
N VAL A 272 10.65 -2.36 0.24
CA VAL A 272 10.95 -1.20 1.09
C VAL A 272 10.17 -1.23 2.40
N SER A 273 8.89 -1.65 2.37
CA SER A 273 8.10 -1.84 3.59
C SER A 273 8.78 -2.84 4.54
N LEU A 274 9.25 -3.98 4.02
CA LEU A 274 10.00 -4.98 4.80
C LEU A 274 11.30 -4.40 5.37
N LEU A 275 12.09 -3.69 4.57
CA LEU A 275 13.33 -3.08 5.04
C LEU A 275 13.09 -2.06 6.15
N ILE A 276 12.07 -1.21 6.01
CA ILE A 276 11.72 -0.21 7.02
C ILE A 276 11.20 -0.90 8.28
N ASP A 277 10.37 -1.93 8.15
CA ASP A 277 9.86 -2.70 9.29
C ASP A 277 10.99 -3.36 10.09
N VAL A 278 11.94 -4.01 9.40
CA VAL A 278 13.13 -4.60 10.03
C VAL A 278 14.03 -3.52 10.64
N ALA A 279 14.25 -2.40 9.96
CA ALA A 279 15.03 -1.29 10.51
C ALA A 279 14.40 -0.72 11.79
N LEU A 280 13.08 -0.49 11.79
CA LEU A 280 12.35 -0.06 12.98
C LEU A 280 12.40 -1.12 14.10
N GLY A 281 12.35 -2.40 13.74
CA GLY A 281 12.51 -3.51 14.68
C GLY A 281 13.90 -3.56 15.32
N ILE A 282 14.97 -3.38 14.53
CA ILE A 282 16.35 -3.29 15.05
C ILE A 282 16.53 -2.04 15.91
N LEU A 283 15.93 -0.91 15.56
CA LEU A 283 15.93 0.30 16.39
C LEU A 283 15.23 0.05 17.73
N LEU A 284 14.07 -0.63 17.73
CA LEU A 284 13.37 -1.04 18.94
C LEU A 284 14.23 -1.99 19.78
N MET A 285 14.86 -2.99 19.17
CA MET A 285 15.77 -3.92 19.85
C MET A 285 16.94 -3.17 20.47
N SER A 286 17.63 -2.30 19.72
CA SER A 286 18.72 -1.47 20.24
C SER A 286 18.28 -0.59 21.40
N TRP A 287 17.05 -0.09 21.36
CA TRP A 287 16.47 0.71 22.44
C TRP A 287 16.17 -0.14 23.68
N LEU A 288 15.60 -1.35 23.52
CA LEU A 288 15.27 -2.27 24.62
C LEU A 288 16.51 -2.79 25.34
N TYR A 289 17.54 -3.20 24.60
CA TYR A 289 18.76 -3.79 25.19
C TYR A 289 19.71 -2.75 25.80
N ARG A 290 19.54 -1.47 25.46
CA ARG A 290 20.40 -0.41 25.97
C ARG A 290 20.10 -0.13 27.44
N LYS A 291 21.15 -0.08 28.27
CA LYS A 291 21.07 0.22 29.71
C LYS A 291 20.14 -0.71 30.49
N ASN A 292 20.13 -2.00 30.14
CA ASN A 292 19.32 -3.03 30.80
C ASN A 292 17.83 -2.68 31.00
N ARG A 293 17.19 -2.01 30.03
CA ARG A 293 15.77 -1.64 30.16
C ARG A 293 14.85 -2.85 30.24
N ILE A 294 15.25 -3.99 29.69
CA ILE A 294 14.48 -5.24 29.79
C ILE A 294 14.34 -5.67 31.26
N GLY A 295 15.43 -5.63 32.04
CA GLY A 295 15.36 -5.87 33.48
C GLY A 295 14.44 -4.86 34.19
N HIS A 296 14.60 -3.57 33.92
CA HIS A 296 13.69 -2.55 34.48
C HIS A 296 12.21 -2.74 34.09
N LEU A 297 11.92 -3.20 32.86
CA LEU A 297 10.57 -3.53 32.43
C LEU A 297 10.03 -4.77 33.16
N ALA A 298 10.87 -5.78 33.40
CA ALA A 298 10.48 -6.95 34.18
C ALA A 298 10.19 -6.57 35.65
N ASP A 299 11.07 -5.78 36.26
CA ASP A 299 10.92 -5.31 37.65
C ASP A 299 9.69 -4.43 37.86
N THR A 300 9.29 -3.67 36.82
CA THR A 300 8.09 -2.82 36.86
C THR A 300 6.80 -3.57 36.53
N LEU A 301 6.86 -4.71 35.84
CA LEU A 301 5.68 -5.45 35.43
C LEU A 301 4.92 -6.06 36.63
N ILE A 302 5.65 -6.53 37.64
CA ILE A 302 5.05 -7.15 38.83
C ILE A 302 4.28 -6.12 39.67
N PRO A 303 4.88 -4.97 40.09
CA PRO A 303 4.13 -3.93 40.80
C PRO A 303 2.92 -3.40 40.02
N VAL A 304 3.01 -3.31 38.68
CA VAL A 304 1.86 -2.92 37.85
C VAL A 304 0.78 -3.99 37.88
N ALA A 305 1.13 -5.27 37.84
CA ALA A 305 0.17 -6.36 37.96
C ALA A 305 -0.50 -6.38 39.34
N ASP A 306 0.25 -6.11 40.42
CA ASP A 306 -0.25 -5.98 41.78
C ASP A 306 -1.24 -4.82 41.89
N HIS A 307 -0.87 -3.64 41.39
CA HIS A 307 -1.74 -2.47 41.39
C HIS A 307 -3.04 -2.72 40.61
N VAL A 308 -2.96 -3.37 39.44
CA VAL A 308 -4.16 -3.77 38.68
C VAL A 308 -5.00 -4.78 39.45
N ALA A 309 -4.38 -5.71 40.18
CA ALA A 309 -5.10 -6.68 41.02
C ALA A 309 -5.84 -5.97 42.16
N GLU A 310 -5.21 -5.00 42.82
CA GLU A 310 -5.78 -4.19 43.89
C GLU A 310 -6.99 -3.38 43.39
N GLU A 311 -6.85 -2.64 42.29
CA GLU A 311 -7.95 -1.87 41.69
C GLU A 311 -9.14 -2.76 41.30
N LEU A 312 -8.88 -3.96 40.77
CA LEU A 312 -9.94 -4.93 40.47
C LEU A 312 -10.60 -5.49 41.73
N GLN A 313 -9.84 -5.70 42.81
CA GLN A 313 -10.37 -6.14 44.10
C GLN A 313 -11.23 -5.05 44.73
N ASP A 314 -10.77 -3.80 44.75
CA ASP A 314 -11.49 -2.65 45.28
C ASP A 314 -12.78 -2.39 44.49
N LEU A 315 -12.72 -2.50 43.16
CA LEU A 315 -13.90 -2.43 42.30
C LEU A 315 -14.93 -3.52 42.64
N LEU A 316 -14.47 -4.76 42.90
CA LEU A 316 -15.36 -5.86 43.30
C LEU A 316 -15.91 -5.67 44.71
N GLN A 317 -15.12 -5.16 45.66
CA GLN A 317 -15.58 -4.85 47.00
C GLN A 317 -16.62 -3.72 47.00
N TRP A 318 -16.39 -2.68 46.19
CA TRP A 318 -17.35 -1.60 45.95
C TRP A 318 -18.66 -2.14 45.35
N LEU A 319 -18.54 -3.07 44.39
CA LEU A 319 -19.68 -3.74 43.77
C LEU A 319 -20.47 -4.59 44.79
N MET A 320 -19.79 -5.26 45.72
CA MET A 320 -20.39 -6.04 46.81
C MET A 320 -21.07 -5.19 47.91
N GLY A 321 -20.81 -3.89 47.91
CA GLY A 321 -21.28 -2.94 48.91
C GLY A 321 -22.67 -2.40 48.61
N ALA A 322 -22.72 -1.18 48.08
CA ALA A 322 -23.93 -0.51 47.63
C ALA A 322 -23.57 0.42 46.45
N PRO A 323 -23.22 -0.15 45.29
CA PRO A 323 -22.72 0.62 44.16
C PRO A 323 -23.77 1.62 43.69
N ALA A 324 -23.41 2.91 43.65
CA ALA A 324 -24.29 4.01 43.24
C ALA A 324 -25.66 4.04 43.97
N GLY A 325 -25.75 3.50 45.20
CA GLY A 325 -26.99 3.42 45.98
C GLY A 325 -27.98 2.33 45.53
N LEU A 326 -27.60 1.46 44.59
CA LEU A 326 -28.43 0.34 44.15
C LEU A 326 -28.46 -0.75 45.22
N LYS A 327 -29.67 -1.09 45.70
CA LYS A 327 -29.87 -2.20 46.65
C LYS A 327 -29.77 -3.54 45.92
N MET A 328 -28.59 -4.13 45.93
CA MET A 328 -28.33 -5.44 45.33
C MET A 328 -28.79 -6.60 46.24
N ASN A 329 -29.00 -7.78 45.64
CA ASN A 329 -29.27 -8.98 46.40
C ASN A 329 -27.99 -9.47 47.09
N ARG A 330 -27.91 -9.30 48.42
CA ARG A 330 -26.71 -9.60 49.22
C ARG A 330 -26.18 -11.02 49.07
N ALA A 331 -27.06 -12.02 48.98
CA ALA A 331 -26.63 -13.42 48.90
C ALA A 331 -25.95 -13.72 47.55
N LEU A 332 -26.58 -13.31 46.44
CA LEU A 332 -26.01 -13.50 45.10
C LEU A 332 -24.71 -12.71 44.92
N ASP A 333 -24.72 -11.48 45.38
CA ASP A 333 -23.61 -10.55 45.31
C ASP A 333 -22.37 -11.06 46.07
N GLN A 334 -22.56 -11.60 47.27
CA GLN A 334 -21.48 -12.27 48.02
C GLN A 334 -20.90 -13.50 47.31
N VAL A 335 -21.76 -14.32 46.69
CA VAL A 335 -21.30 -15.51 45.95
C VAL A 335 -20.51 -15.11 44.71
N LEU A 336 -21.03 -14.18 43.90
CA LEU A 336 -20.35 -13.69 42.70
C LEU A 336 -19.04 -12.97 43.05
N GLY A 337 -19.06 -12.08 44.03
CA GLY A 337 -17.90 -11.35 44.49
C GLY A 337 -16.78 -12.27 44.97
N ARG A 338 -17.07 -13.24 45.85
CA ARG A 338 -16.08 -14.24 46.29
C ARG A 338 -15.54 -15.06 45.14
N PHE A 339 -16.40 -15.46 44.20
CA PHE A 339 -16.00 -16.22 43.02
C PHE A 339 -14.99 -15.43 42.16
N PHE A 340 -15.27 -14.17 41.84
CA PHE A 340 -14.37 -13.35 41.02
C PHE A 340 -13.09 -12.95 41.76
N LEU A 341 -13.18 -12.60 43.06
CA LEU A 341 -12.01 -12.34 43.90
C LEU A 341 -11.06 -13.53 43.95
N TYR A 342 -11.58 -14.75 44.11
CA TYR A 342 -10.77 -15.97 44.07
C TYR A 342 -9.99 -16.12 42.76
N HIS A 343 -10.61 -15.80 41.61
CA HIS A 343 -9.93 -15.85 40.32
C HIS A 343 -8.86 -14.76 40.17
N ILE A 344 -9.06 -13.57 40.74
CA ILE A 344 -8.03 -12.52 40.77
C ILE A 344 -6.84 -13.00 41.60
N HIS A 345 -7.09 -13.56 42.79
CA HIS A 345 -6.02 -14.12 43.64
C HIS A 345 -5.24 -15.24 42.95
N LEU A 346 -5.93 -16.11 42.22
CA LEU A 346 -5.31 -17.17 41.43
C LEU A 346 -4.46 -16.58 40.29
N TRP A 347 -4.97 -15.58 39.57
CA TRP A 347 -4.23 -14.92 38.49
C TRP A 347 -2.97 -14.22 39.01
N ILE A 348 -3.07 -13.42 40.08
CA ILE A 348 -1.90 -12.71 40.61
C ILE A 348 -0.86 -13.69 41.19
N SER A 349 -1.30 -14.81 41.78
CA SER A 349 -0.41 -15.90 42.22
C SER A 349 0.35 -16.54 41.05
N TYR A 350 -0.29 -16.72 39.89
CA TYR A 350 0.39 -17.19 38.68
C TYR A 350 1.40 -16.18 38.13
N ILE A 351 1.11 -14.88 38.17
CA ILE A 351 2.07 -13.84 37.76
C ILE A 351 3.30 -13.85 38.67
N HIS A 352 3.11 -13.97 39.99
CA HIS A 352 4.21 -14.12 40.93
C HIS A 352 5.03 -15.39 40.69
N LEU A 353 4.39 -16.50 40.34
CA LEU A 353 5.10 -17.74 39.98
C LEU A 353 5.91 -17.57 38.69
N LEU A 354 5.42 -16.76 37.75
CA LEU A 354 6.09 -16.47 36.48
C LEU A 354 7.24 -15.44 36.63
N SER A 355 7.23 -14.62 37.68
CA SER A 355 8.22 -13.58 38.00
C SER A 355 9.67 -13.90 37.58
N PRO A 356 10.30 -15.02 38.01
CA PRO A 356 11.70 -15.30 37.68
C PRO A 356 11.95 -15.53 36.18
N PHE A 357 10.91 -15.81 35.39
CA PHE A 357 11.00 -16.05 33.96
C PHE A 357 10.64 -14.81 33.11
N ILE A 358 10.06 -13.76 33.70
CA ILE A 358 9.57 -12.57 32.97
C ILE A 358 10.71 -11.87 32.22
N GLU A 359 11.85 -11.66 32.88
CA GLU A 359 13.01 -11.02 32.24
C GLU A 359 13.49 -11.80 31.02
N MET A 360 13.60 -13.13 31.15
CA MET A 360 13.99 -14.01 30.04
C MET A 360 12.96 -13.98 28.91
N ILE A 361 11.66 -13.99 29.22
CA ILE A 361 10.59 -13.88 28.20
C ILE A 361 10.72 -12.55 27.46
N LEU A 362 10.84 -11.43 28.18
CA LEU A 362 11.00 -10.11 27.58
C LEU A 362 12.28 -9.99 26.76
N TRP A 363 13.35 -10.68 27.15
CA TRP A 363 14.58 -10.78 26.37
C TRP A 363 14.32 -11.45 25.01
N TYR A 364 13.65 -12.60 24.96
CA TYR A 364 13.32 -13.26 23.69
C TYR A 364 12.31 -12.46 22.85
N VAL A 365 11.35 -11.79 23.49
CA VAL A 365 10.44 -10.85 22.81
C VAL A 365 11.23 -9.70 22.19
N GLY A 366 12.21 -9.14 22.91
CA GLY A 366 13.11 -8.10 22.40
C GLY A 366 13.94 -8.60 21.20
N LEU A 367 14.46 -9.83 21.27
CA LEU A 367 15.19 -10.45 20.16
C LEU A 367 14.32 -10.61 18.92
N SER A 368 13.05 -11.00 19.08
CA SER A 368 12.12 -11.20 17.96
C SER A 368 11.86 -9.94 17.13
N ALA A 369 12.10 -8.75 17.70
CA ALA A 369 12.00 -7.48 16.99
C ALA A 369 12.99 -7.38 15.81
N CYS A 370 14.04 -8.20 15.76
CA CYS A 370 14.94 -8.27 14.60
C CYS A 370 14.23 -8.73 13.32
N LEU A 371 13.10 -9.44 13.44
CA LEU A 371 12.28 -9.88 12.31
C LEU A 371 11.36 -8.77 11.77
N GLY A 372 11.22 -7.66 12.50
CA GLY A 372 10.36 -6.52 12.16
C GLY A 372 9.59 -5.97 13.35
N LEU A 373 9.31 -4.66 13.32
CA LEU A 373 8.47 -4.00 14.33
C LEU A 373 7.05 -4.59 14.35
N THR A 374 6.47 -4.88 13.19
CA THR A 374 5.12 -5.47 13.12
C THR A 374 5.02 -6.82 13.83
N VAL A 375 6.05 -7.68 13.73
CA VAL A 375 6.10 -8.96 14.44
C VAL A 375 6.16 -8.74 15.95
N ALA A 376 7.00 -7.81 16.42
CA ALA A 376 7.08 -7.46 17.84
C ALA A 376 5.74 -6.93 18.39
N LEU A 377 5.03 -6.08 17.62
CA LEU A 377 3.71 -5.57 17.98
C LEU A 377 2.65 -6.68 18.05
N CYS A 378 2.68 -7.66 17.14
CA CYS A 378 1.80 -8.83 17.23
C CYS A 378 2.11 -9.68 18.47
N ILE A 379 3.39 -9.90 18.80
CA ILE A 379 3.78 -10.63 20.03
C ILE A 379 3.27 -9.89 21.26
N LEU A 380 3.40 -8.56 21.30
CA LEU A 380 2.86 -7.74 22.37
C LEU A 380 1.32 -7.87 22.49
N SER A 381 0.59 -7.86 21.37
CA SER A 381 -0.86 -8.08 21.35
C SER A 381 -1.25 -9.45 21.92
N ASP A 382 -0.51 -10.50 21.57
CA ASP A 382 -0.72 -11.87 22.06
C ASP A 382 -0.40 -11.97 23.57
N ILE A 383 0.65 -11.29 24.07
CA ILE A 383 0.98 -11.21 25.50
C ILE A 383 -0.13 -10.48 26.27
N ILE A 384 -0.64 -9.35 25.75
CA ILE A 384 -1.76 -8.63 26.36
C ILE A 384 -3.00 -9.53 26.41
N ALA A 385 -3.28 -10.31 25.36
CA ALA A 385 -4.38 -11.25 25.32
C ALA A 385 -4.28 -12.31 26.43
N LEU A 386 -3.06 -12.84 26.64
CA LEU A 386 -2.79 -13.83 27.67
C LEU A 386 -2.90 -13.23 29.07
N LEU A 387 -2.29 -12.07 29.31
CA LEU A 387 -2.30 -11.40 30.61
C LEU A 387 -3.72 -11.04 31.06
N THR A 388 -4.56 -10.60 30.11
CA THR A 388 -5.96 -10.20 30.35
C THR A 388 -6.97 -11.33 30.15
N PHE A 389 -6.50 -12.58 30.03
CA PHE A 389 -7.36 -13.75 29.82
C PHE A 389 -8.42 -13.90 30.93
N HIS A 390 -8.06 -13.60 32.18
CA HIS A 390 -8.98 -13.63 33.33
C HIS A 390 -10.16 -12.66 33.15
N ILE A 391 -9.93 -11.45 32.62
CA ILE A 391 -10.97 -10.46 32.30
C ILE A 391 -11.91 -11.01 31.22
N TYR A 392 -11.36 -11.67 30.20
CA TYR A 392 -12.18 -12.34 29.19
C TYR A 392 -13.05 -13.45 29.80
N CYS A 393 -12.52 -14.26 30.71
CA CYS A 393 -13.30 -15.25 31.43
C CYS A 393 -14.42 -14.61 32.26
N PHE A 394 -14.16 -13.51 32.97
CA PHE A 394 -15.17 -12.79 33.75
C PHE A 394 -16.29 -12.26 32.87
N TYR A 395 -15.92 -11.65 31.74
CA TYR A 395 -16.88 -11.23 30.72
C TYR A 395 -17.73 -12.40 30.23
N VAL A 396 -17.13 -13.54 29.88
CA VAL A 396 -17.86 -14.72 29.41
C VAL A 396 -18.83 -15.25 30.48
N TYR A 397 -18.38 -15.37 31.73
CA TYR A 397 -19.22 -15.84 32.83
C TYR A 397 -20.38 -14.88 33.11
N GLY A 398 -20.09 -13.57 33.19
CA GLY A 398 -21.11 -12.54 33.36
C GLY A 398 -22.13 -12.52 32.22
N ALA A 399 -21.66 -12.59 30.97
CA ALA A 399 -22.51 -12.62 29.78
C ALA A 399 -23.43 -13.84 29.76
N ARG A 400 -22.91 -15.03 30.11
CA ARG A 400 -23.70 -16.27 30.16
C ARG A 400 -24.73 -16.25 31.27
N LEU A 401 -24.37 -15.77 32.46
CA LEU A 401 -25.31 -15.63 33.57
C LEU A 401 -26.41 -14.61 33.25
N TYR A 402 -26.04 -13.47 32.68
CA TYR A 402 -26.99 -12.44 32.27
C TYR A 402 -27.92 -12.94 31.14
N CYS A 403 -27.37 -13.59 30.11
CA CYS A 403 -28.16 -14.27 29.09
C CYS A 403 -29.20 -15.23 29.71
N LEU A 404 -28.76 -16.11 30.61
CA LEU A 404 -29.64 -17.07 31.28
C LEU A 404 -30.77 -16.37 32.03
N LYS A 405 -30.49 -15.24 32.69
CA LYS A 405 -31.49 -14.41 33.38
C LYS A 405 -32.50 -13.81 32.39
N ILE A 406 -32.04 -13.21 31.29
CA ILE A 406 -32.90 -12.59 30.28
C ILE A 406 -33.77 -13.62 29.56
N TYR A 407 -33.20 -14.75 29.14
CA TYR A 407 -33.96 -15.85 28.53
C TYR A 407 -34.94 -16.49 29.52
N GLY A 408 -34.53 -16.68 30.78
CA GLY A 408 -35.38 -17.18 31.85
C GLY A 408 -36.59 -16.28 32.10
N LEU A 409 -36.36 -14.98 32.28
CA LEU A 409 -37.42 -13.97 32.43
C LEU A 409 -38.32 -13.90 31.21
N SER A 410 -37.75 -13.92 30.00
CA SER A 410 -38.51 -13.93 28.76
C SER A 410 -39.39 -15.18 28.64
N SER A 411 -38.90 -16.33 29.10
CA SER A 411 -39.67 -17.58 29.08
C SER A 411 -40.82 -17.56 30.08
N LEU A 412 -40.58 -17.12 31.31
CA LEU A 412 -41.60 -17.01 32.36
C LEU A 412 -42.63 -15.91 32.04
N TRP A 413 -42.22 -14.83 31.39
CA TRP A 413 -43.15 -13.83 30.87
C TRP A 413 -44.15 -14.41 29.86
N ARG A 414 -43.69 -15.36 29.01
CA ARG A 414 -44.60 -16.07 28.10
C ARG A 414 -45.54 -17.02 28.86
N LEU A 415 -45.05 -17.69 29.91
CA LEU A 415 -45.86 -18.54 30.79
C LEU A 415 -47.07 -17.78 31.35
N PHE A 416 -46.88 -16.56 31.88
CA PHE A 416 -48.00 -15.73 32.39
C PHE A 416 -49.03 -15.34 31.33
N ARG A 417 -48.62 -15.27 30.07
CA ARG A 417 -49.49 -14.94 28.95
C ARG A 417 -50.17 -16.18 28.35
N GLY A 418 -50.00 -17.36 28.93
CA GLY A 418 -50.48 -18.62 28.37
C GLY A 418 -49.78 -18.99 27.06
N LYS A 419 -48.50 -18.63 26.91
CA LYS A 419 -47.73 -18.80 25.67
C LYS A 419 -46.48 -19.64 25.89
N LYS A 420 -46.12 -20.49 24.91
CA LYS A 420 -44.92 -21.34 24.90
C LYS A 420 -44.14 -21.15 23.61
N TRP A 421 -42.80 -21.19 23.68
CA TRP A 421 -41.97 -21.27 22.47
C TRP A 421 -41.87 -22.72 22.00
N ASN A 422 -42.24 -22.94 20.74
CA ASN A 422 -42.13 -24.23 20.09
C ASN A 422 -40.84 -24.29 19.28
N VAL A 423 -39.85 -25.04 19.75
CA VAL A 423 -38.54 -25.18 19.10
C VAL A 423 -38.66 -25.87 17.73
N LEU A 424 -39.61 -26.80 17.56
CA LEU A 424 -39.79 -27.54 16.31
C LEU A 424 -40.35 -26.66 15.19
N ARG A 425 -41.23 -25.71 15.54
CA ARG A 425 -41.89 -24.80 14.58
C ARG A 425 -41.36 -23.36 14.61
N GLN A 426 -40.34 -23.08 15.44
CA GLN A 426 -39.72 -21.77 15.63
C GLN A 426 -40.75 -20.62 15.80
N ARG A 427 -41.81 -20.88 16.56
CA ARG A 427 -42.91 -19.91 16.79
C ARG A 427 -43.45 -19.97 18.22
N VAL A 428 -44.23 -18.95 18.61
CA VAL A 428 -44.92 -18.91 19.91
C VAL A 428 -46.33 -19.49 19.76
N ASP A 429 -46.63 -20.56 20.50
CA ASP A 429 -47.93 -21.23 20.54
C ASP A 429 -48.67 -20.88 21.85
N SER A 430 -50.00 -20.90 21.84
CA SER A 430 -50.83 -20.82 23.05
C SER A 430 -50.85 -22.17 23.78
N CYS A 431 -50.81 -22.14 25.12
CA CYS A 431 -50.81 -23.32 25.97
C CYS A 431 -51.63 -23.05 27.24
N SER A 432 -52.50 -23.99 27.61
CA SER A 432 -53.22 -23.97 28.88
C SER A 432 -52.32 -24.49 29.99
N TYR A 433 -52.11 -23.69 31.03
CA TYR A 433 -51.29 -24.03 32.19
C TYR A 433 -52.18 -24.18 33.43
N ASP A 434 -51.84 -25.13 34.30
CA ASP A 434 -52.52 -25.32 35.58
C ASP A 434 -52.17 -24.19 36.56
N LEU A 435 -53.03 -23.97 37.57
CA LEU A 435 -52.84 -22.92 38.58
C LEU A 435 -51.50 -23.06 39.31
N ASP A 436 -51.10 -24.29 39.65
CA ASP A 436 -49.83 -24.57 40.35
C ASP A 436 -48.61 -24.20 39.51
N GLN A 437 -48.67 -24.46 38.20
CA GLN A 437 -47.60 -24.11 37.25
C GLN A 437 -47.46 -22.59 37.12
N LEU A 438 -48.60 -21.88 37.07
CA LEU A 438 -48.62 -20.42 37.02
C LEU A 438 -48.07 -19.81 38.33
N PHE A 439 -48.42 -20.39 39.48
CA PHE A 439 -47.92 -19.97 40.78
C PHE A 439 -46.40 -20.12 40.90
N ILE A 440 -45.86 -21.31 40.59
CA ILE A 440 -44.41 -21.57 40.59
C ILE A 440 -43.70 -20.64 39.59
N GLY A 441 -44.28 -20.45 38.41
CA GLY A 441 -43.77 -19.52 37.41
C GLY A 441 -43.66 -18.09 37.93
N THR A 442 -44.68 -17.63 38.66
CA THR A 442 -44.75 -16.28 39.24
C THR A 442 -43.68 -16.09 40.30
N LEU A 443 -43.51 -17.08 41.18
CA LEU A 443 -42.47 -17.07 42.20
C LEU A 443 -41.06 -17.06 41.57
N LEU A 444 -40.81 -17.91 40.57
CA LEU A 444 -39.51 -17.95 39.92
C LEU A 444 -39.22 -16.64 39.15
N PHE A 445 -40.23 -16.05 38.52
CA PHE A 445 -40.08 -14.78 37.80
C PHE A 445 -39.74 -13.64 38.73
N THR A 446 -40.44 -13.51 39.86
CA THR A 446 -40.16 -12.44 40.84
C THR A 446 -38.76 -12.61 41.42
N ILE A 447 -38.32 -13.84 41.74
CA ILE A 447 -36.94 -14.12 42.15
C ILE A 447 -35.94 -13.69 41.06
N LEU A 448 -36.10 -14.16 39.82
CA LEU A 448 -35.17 -13.82 38.74
C LEU A 448 -35.13 -12.31 38.46
N LEU A 449 -36.27 -11.63 38.56
CA LEU A 449 -36.41 -10.19 38.34
C LEU A 449 -35.67 -9.41 39.43
N PHE A 450 -35.79 -9.79 40.70
CA PHE A 450 -35.07 -9.13 41.79
C PHE A 450 -33.57 -9.46 41.82
N LEU A 451 -33.15 -10.59 41.26
CA LEU A 451 -31.73 -10.93 41.11
C LEU A 451 -31.08 -10.31 39.85
N LEU A 452 -31.88 -9.86 38.88
CA LEU A 452 -31.39 -9.34 37.60
C LEU A 452 -30.47 -8.12 37.75
N PRO A 453 -30.79 -7.08 38.55
CA PRO A 453 -29.94 -5.89 38.67
C PRO A 453 -28.52 -6.23 39.11
N THR A 454 -28.39 -7.19 40.03
CA THR A 454 -27.09 -7.68 40.50
C THR A 454 -26.29 -8.29 39.35
N THR A 455 -26.87 -9.24 38.61
CA THR A 455 -26.18 -9.85 37.46
C THR A 455 -25.87 -8.88 36.33
N ALA A 456 -26.76 -7.91 36.09
CA ALA A 456 -26.60 -6.92 35.03
C ALA A 456 -25.44 -5.98 35.31
N LEU A 457 -25.26 -5.56 36.57
CA LEU A 457 -24.16 -4.66 36.96
C LEU A 457 -22.79 -5.34 36.82
N TYR A 458 -22.65 -6.59 37.30
CA TYR A 458 -21.42 -7.38 37.09
C TYR A 458 -21.13 -7.57 35.59
N TYR A 459 -22.14 -7.92 34.80
CA TYR A 459 -21.98 -8.05 33.35
C TYR A 459 -21.51 -6.74 32.69
N LEU A 460 -22.11 -5.61 33.07
CA LEU A 460 -21.75 -4.29 32.54
C LEU A 460 -20.29 -3.96 32.84
N VAL A 461 -19.87 -4.08 34.11
CA VAL A 461 -18.49 -3.77 34.53
C VAL A 461 -17.46 -4.61 33.77
N PHE A 462 -17.65 -5.94 33.70
CA PHE A 462 -16.71 -6.80 32.98
C PHE A 462 -16.75 -6.59 31.46
N THR A 463 -17.90 -6.19 30.91
CA THR A 463 -18.00 -5.80 29.50
C THR A 463 -17.19 -4.54 29.22
N LEU A 464 -17.24 -3.53 30.09
CA LEU A 464 -16.45 -2.31 29.97
C LEU A 464 -14.95 -2.60 30.05
N LEU A 465 -14.52 -3.41 31.03
CA LEU A 465 -13.13 -3.85 31.14
C LEU A 465 -12.68 -4.62 29.89
N ARG A 466 -13.51 -5.53 29.37
CA ARG A 466 -13.20 -6.26 28.13
C ARG A 466 -13.11 -5.33 26.92
N LEU A 467 -14.00 -4.35 26.80
CA LEU A 467 -13.99 -3.39 25.71
C LEU A 467 -12.70 -2.56 25.72
N LEU A 468 -12.25 -2.13 26.90
CA LEU A 468 -10.98 -1.40 27.05
C LEU A 468 -9.80 -2.22 26.50
N VAL A 469 -9.69 -3.50 26.89
CA VAL A 469 -8.65 -4.41 26.38
C VAL A 469 -8.74 -4.56 24.85
N VAL A 470 -9.95 -4.75 24.31
CA VAL A 470 -10.15 -4.89 22.86
C VAL A 470 -9.79 -3.61 22.10
N ILE A 471 -10.02 -2.42 22.67
CA ILE A 471 -9.60 -1.14 22.07
C ILE A 471 -8.07 -1.06 22.00
N VAL A 472 -7.37 -1.40 23.09
CA VAL A 472 -5.89 -1.41 23.11
C VAL A 472 -5.34 -2.37 22.06
N GLN A 473 -5.86 -3.60 21.99
CA GLN A 473 -5.45 -4.58 20.97
C GLN A 473 -5.79 -4.09 19.56
N GLY A 474 -6.96 -3.48 19.36
CA GLY A 474 -7.38 -2.90 18.09
C GLY A 474 -6.48 -1.78 17.61
N LEU A 475 -5.99 -0.92 18.52
CA LEU A 475 -5.01 0.12 18.21
C LEU A 475 -3.67 -0.48 17.76
N ILE A 476 -3.21 -1.54 18.42
CA ILE A 476 -1.98 -2.25 18.00
C ILE A 476 -2.16 -2.84 16.59
N HIS A 477 -3.28 -3.51 16.32
CA HIS A 477 -3.57 -4.06 14.99
C HIS A 477 -3.70 -2.97 13.91
N LEU A 478 -4.30 -1.83 14.24
CA LEU A 478 -4.37 -0.68 13.33
C LEU A 478 -2.98 -0.13 12.99
N LEU A 479 -2.07 -0.08 13.97
CA LEU A 479 -0.68 0.34 13.73
C LEU A 479 0.05 -0.65 12.82
N VAL A 480 -0.13 -1.97 13.03
CA VAL A 480 0.43 -3.01 12.16
C VAL A 480 -0.11 -2.88 10.73
N ASP A 481 -1.43 -2.72 10.57
CA ASP A 481 -2.08 -2.53 9.27
C ASP A 481 -1.60 -1.26 8.55
N LEU A 482 -1.35 -0.19 9.30
CA LEU A 482 -0.83 1.05 8.75
C LEU A 482 0.58 0.83 8.18
N ILE A 483 1.46 0.18 8.93
CA ILE A 483 2.83 -0.12 8.47
C ILE A 483 2.80 -1.05 7.24
N ASP A 484 1.91 -2.04 7.23
CA ASP A 484 1.82 -3.02 6.15
C ASP A 484 1.16 -2.48 4.87
N SER A 485 0.18 -1.60 4.99
CA SER A 485 -0.60 -1.13 3.83
C SER A 485 -0.01 0.08 3.12
N LEU A 486 0.85 0.86 3.79
CA LEU A 486 1.44 2.08 3.24
C LEU A 486 2.46 1.79 2.11
N PRO A 487 2.26 2.33 0.89
CA PRO A 487 3.19 2.13 -0.23
C PRO A 487 4.42 3.06 -0.12
N LEU A 488 5.28 2.80 0.86
CA LEU A 488 6.42 3.65 1.20
C LEU A 488 7.37 3.90 0.03
N TYR A 489 7.66 2.88 -0.79
CA TYR A 489 8.50 3.07 -1.98
C TYR A 489 7.88 4.05 -2.97
N SER A 490 6.58 3.94 -3.24
CA SER A 490 5.88 4.84 -4.17
C SER A 490 5.83 6.28 -3.63
N LEU A 491 5.67 6.45 -2.32
CA LEU A 491 5.70 7.75 -1.65
C LEU A 491 7.10 8.39 -1.68
N ILE A 492 8.14 7.61 -1.39
CA ILE A 492 9.54 8.06 -1.47
C ILE A 492 9.90 8.40 -2.93
N LEU A 493 9.48 7.56 -3.88
CA LEU A 493 9.68 7.81 -5.31
C LEU A 493 9.00 9.11 -5.73
N ARG A 494 7.79 9.37 -5.23
CA ARG A 494 7.05 10.60 -5.48
C ARG A 494 7.74 11.84 -4.90
N LEU A 495 8.36 11.71 -3.73
CA LEU A 495 9.08 12.78 -3.04
C LEU A 495 10.41 13.10 -3.73
N CYS A 496 11.24 12.09 -3.99
CA CYS A 496 12.58 12.27 -4.54
C CYS A 496 12.58 12.46 -6.07
N ARG A 497 11.65 11.82 -6.78
CA ARG A 497 11.56 11.82 -8.25
C ARG A 497 10.13 11.93 -8.72
N SER A 498 9.51 13.07 -8.44
CA SER A 498 8.12 13.39 -8.77
C SER A 498 7.73 13.06 -10.22
N TYR A 499 8.62 13.33 -11.17
CA TYR A 499 8.39 13.10 -12.60
C TYR A 499 8.17 11.62 -12.99
N ARG A 500 8.59 10.64 -12.16
CA ARG A 500 8.39 9.21 -12.48
C ARG A 500 6.93 8.77 -12.42
N LEU A 501 6.14 9.40 -11.55
CA LEU A 501 4.72 9.11 -11.37
C LEU A 501 3.91 10.26 -11.96
N ALA A 502 3.71 10.24 -13.28
CA ALA A 502 3.04 11.32 -14.00
C ALA A 502 1.52 11.09 -13.98
N ALA A 503 0.77 12.11 -13.54
CA ALA A 503 -0.67 12.17 -13.74
C ALA A 503 -1.04 12.83 -15.07
N GLY A 504 -0.17 13.70 -15.58
CA GLY A 504 -0.38 14.45 -16.80
C GLY A 504 0.76 15.41 -17.08
N VAL A 505 0.50 16.39 -17.93
CA VAL A 505 1.49 17.36 -18.41
C VAL A 505 0.90 18.77 -18.32
N LYS A 506 1.69 19.72 -17.88
CA LYS A 506 1.39 21.15 -17.90
C LYS A 506 2.28 21.81 -18.95
N PHE A 507 1.69 22.61 -19.82
CA PHE A 507 2.44 23.44 -20.77
C PHE A 507 2.60 24.84 -20.20
N ARG A 508 3.84 25.32 -20.10
CA ARG A 508 4.15 26.71 -19.74
C ARG A 508 4.50 27.47 -21.00
N VAL A 509 3.75 28.53 -21.30
CA VAL A 509 4.07 29.42 -22.43
C VAL A 509 5.38 30.13 -22.11
N LEU A 510 6.37 30.00 -23.01
CA LEU A 510 7.66 30.69 -22.88
C LEU A 510 7.59 32.08 -23.48
N GLU A 511 7.00 32.20 -24.67
CA GLU A 511 6.88 33.47 -25.39
C GLU A 511 5.77 33.35 -26.45
N GLN A 512 5.04 34.45 -26.67
CA GLN A 512 4.04 34.58 -27.72
C GLN A 512 4.28 35.93 -28.40
N GLN A 513 4.81 35.89 -29.63
CA GLN A 513 5.03 37.04 -30.50
C GLN A 513 4.25 36.82 -31.79
N ASP A 514 3.63 37.87 -32.33
CA ASP A 514 2.90 37.80 -33.59
C ASP A 514 3.86 37.46 -34.74
N GLY A 515 3.52 36.46 -35.54
CA GLY A 515 4.34 35.97 -36.66
C GLY A 515 5.43 34.94 -36.30
N LYS A 516 5.58 34.54 -35.02
CA LYS A 516 6.50 33.47 -34.59
C LYS A 516 5.75 32.23 -34.08
N PRO A 517 6.33 31.02 -34.19
CA PRO A 517 5.70 29.81 -33.68
C PRO A 517 5.47 29.88 -32.16
N LEU A 518 4.33 29.38 -31.69
CA LEU A 518 4.00 29.35 -30.26
C LEU A 518 4.97 28.42 -29.52
N ARG A 519 5.67 28.94 -28.51
CA ARG A 519 6.70 28.22 -27.77
C ARG A 519 6.18 27.75 -26.41
N LEU A 520 6.17 26.43 -26.19
CA LEU A 520 5.67 25.81 -24.96
C LEU A 520 6.76 24.96 -24.29
N LEU A 521 6.92 25.10 -22.98
CA LEU A 521 7.71 24.18 -22.17
C LEU A 521 6.79 23.11 -21.56
N MET A 522 7.09 21.85 -21.86
CA MET A 522 6.40 20.68 -21.34
C MET A 522 6.94 20.33 -19.94
N GLN A 523 6.09 20.46 -18.92
CA GLN A 523 6.40 20.08 -17.55
C GLN A 523 5.51 18.91 -17.11
N ILE A 524 6.10 17.89 -16.52
CA ILE A 524 5.35 16.72 -16.02
C ILE A 524 4.61 17.11 -14.75
N ASN A 525 3.30 16.90 -14.72
CA ASN A 525 2.48 17.06 -13.53
C ASN A 525 2.45 15.74 -12.74
N PRO A 526 3.03 15.70 -11.54
CA PRO A 526 3.16 14.46 -10.79
C PRO A 526 1.88 14.10 -10.02
N LEU A 527 1.64 12.81 -9.78
CA LEU A 527 0.43 12.28 -9.15
C LEU A 527 0.20 12.85 -7.73
N SER A 528 -1.04 13.03 -7.27
CA SER A 528 -1.29 13.47 -5.90
C SER A 528 -0.91 12.37 -4.89
N TYR A 529 -0.51 12.73 -3.67
CA TYR A 529 -0.16 11.74 -2.64
C TYR A 529 -1.33 10.79 -2.35
N GLY A 530 -2.56 11.31 -2.30
CA GLY A 530 -3.77 10.50 -2.11
C GLY A 530 -3.97 9.48 -3.25
N ALA A 531 -3.80 9.89 -4.50
CA ALA A 531 -3.90 8.97 -5.64
C ALA A 531 -2.77 7.94 -5.65
N VAL A 532 -1.54 8.30 -5.27
CA VAL A 532 -0.43 7.33 -5.09
C VAL A 532 -0.81 6.26 -4.06
N VAL A 533 -1.35 6.68 -2.91
CA VAL A 533 -1.78 5.73 -1.87
C VAL A 533 -2.91 4.85 -2.38
N GLN A 534 -3.92 5.39 -3.05
CA GLN A 534 -5.05 4.61 -3.58
C GLN A 534 -4.61 3.60 -4.65
N THR A 535 -3.75 3.99 -5.59
CA THR A 535 -3.32 3.12 -6.70
C THR A 535 -2.35 2.03 -6.24
N TYR A 536 -1.47 2.33 -5.27
CA TYR A 536 -0.38 1.44 -4.89
C TYR A 536 -0.50 0.79 -3.51
N ARG A 537 -1.62 1.00 -2.80
CA ARG A 537 -1.86 0.41 -1.48
C ARG A 537 -1.62 -1.09 -1.49
N LEU A 538 -0.89 -1.60 -0.50
CA LEU A 538 -0.68 -3.03 -0.35
C LEU A 538 -1.93 -3.67 0.30
N PRO A 539 -2.32 -4.88 -0.16
CA PRO A 539 -3.44 -5.59 0.45
C PRO A 539 -3.11 -5.94 1.91
N THR A 540 -4.08 -5.77 2.79
CA THR A 540 -3.97 -6.06 4.23
C THR A 540 -4.81 -7.28 4.57
N TYR A 541 -4.39 -8.09 5.54
CA TYR A 541 -5.14 -9.28 5.96
C TYR A 541 -6.28 -8.95 6.95
N SER A 542 -6.22 -7.80 7.59
CA SER A 542 -7.19 -7.38 8.60
C SER A 542 -8.58 -7.13 8.03
N CYS A 543 -9.54 -7.88 8.58
CA CYS A 543 -10.96 -7.72 8.27
C CYS A 543 -11.57 -6.71 9.25
N TYR A 544 -11.87 -5.50 8.76
CA TYR A 544 -12.61 -4.51 9.55
C TYR A 544 -14.05 -5.00 9.82
N PRO A 545 -14.61 -4.78 11.03
CA PRO A 545 -15.94 -5.20 11.38
C PRO A 545 -16.93 -4.46 10.48
N ARG A 546 -17.72 -5.24 9.74
CA ARG A 546 -18.87 -4.73 8.99
C ARG A 546 -20.13 -4.62 9.83
N ASP A 547 -20.06 -5.03 11.10
CA ASP A 547 -21.18 -4.92 12.04
C ASP A 547 -21.48 -3.43 12.28
N SER A 548 -22.70 -3.00 11.94
CA SER A 548 -23.19 -1.68 12.31
C SER A 548 -23.16 -1.50 13.83
N TRP A 549 -22.85 -0.30 14.32
CA TRP A 549 -22.87 -0.01 15.77
C TRP A 549 -24.17 -0.43 16.46
N ALA A 550 -25.30 -0.31 15.75
CA ALA A 550 -26.61 -0.75 16.23
C ALA A 550 -26.69 -2.27 16.47
N SER A 551 -26.07 -3.10 15.62
CA SER A 551 -26.06 -4.56 15.80
C SER A 551 -25.16 -4.97 16.98
N LEU A 552 -24.04 -4.29 17.20
CA LEU A 552 -23.19 -4.49 18.37
C LEU A 552 -23.91 -4.12 19.67
N CYS A 553 -24.58 -2.96 19.72
CA CYS A 553 -25.39 -2.56 20.87
C CYS A 553 -26.51 -3.56 21.17
N LYS A 554 -27.18 -4.09 20.13
CA LYS A 554 -28.21 -5.13 20.30
C LYS A 554 -27.63 -6.43 20.88
N LYS A 555 -26.47 -6.89 20.38
CA LYS A 555 -25.78 -8.08 20.89
C LYS A 555 -25.40 -7.91 22.37
N LEU A 556 -24.87 -6.75 22.75
CA LEU A 556 -24.57 -6.41 24.14
C LEU A 556 -25.80 -6.42 25.02
N PHE A 557 -26.91 -5.82 24.56
CA PHE A 557 -28.13 -5.77 25.35
C PHE A 557 -28.72 -7.16 25.63
N LEU A 558 -28.57 -8.09 24.69
CA LEU A 558 -28.98 -9.49 24.84
C LEU A 558 -27.98 -10.36 25.61
N GLY A 559 -26.79 -9.83 25.94
CA GLY A 559 -25.71 -10.57 26.59
C GLY A 559 -24.94 -11.51 25.66
N GLU A 560 -25.09 -11.37 24.34
CA GLU A 560 -24.36 -12.20 23.39
C GLU A 560 -22.85 -11.89 23.43
N LEU A 561 -22.04 -12.94 23.28
CA LEU A 561 -20.59 -12.83 23.29
C LEU A 561 -20.10 -12.07 22.05
N ILE A 562 -19.39 -10.96 22.28
CA ILE A 562 -18.66 -10.25 21.23
C ILE A 562 -17.34 -10.96 21.02
N TYR A 563 -17.16 -11.55 19.84
CA TYR A 563 -15.87 -12.04 19.39
C TYR A 563 -15.14 -10.93 18.64
N PRO A 564 -13.92 -10.55 19.07
CA PRO A 564 -13.09 -9.63 18.31
C PRO A 564 -12.70 -10.27 16.96
N TRP A 565 -12.99 -9.57 15.86
CA TRP A 565 -12.23 -9.61 14.59
C TRP A 565 -12.05 -10.97 13.89
N LYS A 566 -13.03 -11.87 13.94
CA LYS A 566 -13.15 -12.95 12.93
C LYS A 566 -14.60 -13.37 12.79
N HIS A 567 -15.21 -13.06 11.65
CA HIS A 567 -16.41 -13.79 11.26
C HIS A 567 -16.03 -15.27 11.17
N LYS A 568 -16.91 -16.16 11.66
CA LYS A 568 -16.97 -17.52 11.13
C LYS A 568 -17.03 -17.31 9.62
N GLY A 569 -16.04 -17.80 8.88
CA GLY A 569 -16.17 -17.86 7.43
C GLY A 569 -17.55 -18.44 7.16
N ASP A 570 -18.37 -17.67 6.44
CA ASP A 570 -19.65 -18.18 5.97
C ASP A 570 -19.35 -19.56 5.40
N LYS A 571 -19.96 -20.59 5.98
CA LYS A 571 -20.08 -21.85 5.28
C LYS A 571 -20.90 -21.50 4.05
N GLN A 572 -20.22 -21.11 2.97
CA GLN A 572 -20.78 -21.21 1.64
C GLN A 572 -21.11 -22.70 1.48
N ASN A 573 -22.42 -22.94 1.45
CA ASN A 573 -23.17 -24.19 1.30
C ASN A 573 -22.36 -25.44 0.95
#